data_AF-A0AAV7UZB1-F1
#
_entry.id   AF-A0AAV7UZB1-F1
#
_cell.length_a   1.000
_cell.length_b   1.000
_cell.length_c   1.000
_cell.angle_alpha   90.00
_cell.angle_beta   90.00
_cell.angle_gamma   90.00
#
_symmetry.space_group_name_H-M   'P 1'
#
loop_
_entity.id
_entity.type
_entity.pdbx_description
1 polymer ?
#
loop_
_entity_poly.entity_id
_entity_poly.type
_entity_poly.pdbx_seq_one_letter_code
_entity_poly.pdbx_strand_id
1 'polypeptide(L)' 'MRGLLAKRLRIHIIGAFAVSLGVVALYKFGVAEPRKKAYADYYKNFDAMKEFELMREAGVFQSARPKGE' A
#
# COMPACT_ATOMS: atom_id res chain seq x y z
N MET A 1 17.66 -27.13 -39.57
CA MET A 1 17.19 -25.93 -38.85
C MET A 1 15.67 -25.83 -38.92
N ARG A 2 14.92 -26.50 -38.04
CA ARG A 2 13.44 -26.42 -37.98
C ARG A 2 13.02 -26.25 -36.51
N GLY A 3 11.96 -25.49 -36.26
CA GLY A 3 11.36 -25.36 -34.93
C GLY A 3 12.15 -24.53 -33.89
N LEU A 4 13.24 -23.86 -34.28
CA LEU A 4 14.09 -23.07 -33.37
C LEU A 4 13.30 -21.94 -32.68
N LEU A 5 12.43 -21.25 -33.44
CA LEU A 5 11.56 -20.19 -32.90
C LEU A 5 10.56 -20.73 -31.89
N ALA A 6 9.88 -21.84 -32.19
CA ALA A 6 8.90 -22.45 -31.30
C ALA A 6 9.54 -22.93 -29.99
N LYS A 7 10.75 -23.52 -30.05
CA LYS A 7 11.51 -23.92 -28.87
C LYS A 7 11.88 -22.70 -28.00
N ARG A 8 12.37 -21.63 -28.62
CA ARG A 8 12.70 -20.37 -27.91
C ARG A 8 11.47 -19.77 -27.25
N LEU A 9 10.34 -19.72 -27.97
CA LEU A 9 9.09 -19.16 -27.47
C LEU A 9 8.56 -19.92 -26.25
N ARG A 10 8.57 -21.26 -26.26
CA ARG A 10 8.12 -22.07 -25.12
C ARG A 10 8.91 -21.76 -23.84
N ILE A 11 10.23 -21.63 -23.96
CA ILE A 11 11.10 -21.29 -22.83
C ILE A 11 10.77 -19.89 -22.28
N HIS A 12 10.64 -18.89 -23.17
CA HIS A 12 10.39 -17.51 -22.76
C HIS A 12 8.98 -17.32 -22.18
N ILE A 13 7.97 -18.01 -22.70
CA ILE A 13 6.61 -17.95 -22.15
C ILE A 13 6.59 -18.44 -20.71
N ILE A 14 7.19 -19.61 -20.43
CA ILE A 14 7.25 -20.15 -19.07
C ILE A 14 7.99 -19.18 -18.14
N GLY A 15 9.15 -18.66 -18.59
CA GLY A 15 9.91 -17.68 -17.83
C GLY A 15 9.13 -16.38 -17.56
N ALA A 16 8.42 -15.87 -18.57
CA ALA A 16 7.61 -14.66 -18.44
C ALA A 16 6.48 -14.83 -17.41
N PHE A 17 5.79 -15.98 -17.41
CA PHE A 17 4.77 -16.27 -16.40
C PHE A 17 5.38 -16.40 -15.01
N ALA A 18 6.49 -17.11 -14.86
CA ALA A 18 7.17 -17.25 -13.57
C ALA A 18 7.60 -15.89 -13.00
N VAL A 19 8.22 -15.04 -13.82
CA VAL A 19 8.62 -13.69 -13.41
C VAL A 19 7.41 -12.83 -13.08
N SER A 20 6.35 -12.87 -13.89
CA SER A 20 5.13 -12.08 -13.66
C SER A 20 4.46 -12.46 -12.35
N LEU A 21 4.33 -13.75 -12.05
CA LEU A 21 3.79 -14.23 -10.77
C LEU A 21 4.68 -13.82 -9.59
N GLY A 22 6.01 -13.87 -9.77
CA GLY A 22 6.96 -13.36 -8.79
C GLY A 22 6.74 -11.88 -8.46
N VAL A 23 6.60 -11.03 -9.49
CA VAL A 23 6.34 -9.60 -9.30
C VAL A 23 4.99 -9.37 -8.60
N VAL A 24 3.94 -10.11 -8.98
CA VAL A 24 2.63 -10.01 -8.32
C VAL A 24 2.73 -10.36 -6.82
N ALA A 25 3.45 -11.44 -6.48
CA ALA A 25 3.63 -11.83 -5.09
C ALA A 25 4.42 -10.78 -4.30
N LEU A 26 5.53 -10.29 -4.87
CA LEU A 26 6.36 -9.25 -4.26
C LEU A 26 5.55 -7.97 -4.01
N TYR A 27 4.75 -7.51 -4.97
CA TYR A 27 3.94 -6.32 -4.79
C TYR A 27 2.82 -6.53 -3.77
N LYS A 28 2.14 -7.69 -3.81
CA LYS A 28 1.07 -8.00 -2.86
C LYS A 28 1.58 -7.97 -1.42
N PHE A 29 2.64 -8.71 -1.11
CA PHE A 29 3.12 -8.83 0.26
C PHE A 29 4.06 -7.70 0.68
N GLY A 30 4.79 -7.09 -0.25
CA GLY A 30 5.70 -5.98 0.05
C GLY A 30 5.00 -4.62 0.11
N VAL A 31 3.87 -4.44 -0.57
CA VAL A 31 3.20 -3.13 -0.68
C VAL A 31 1.73 -3.20 -0.28
N ALA A 32 0.95 -4.08 -0.88
CA ALA A 32 -0.51 -4.05 -0.72
C ALA A 32 -0.97 -4.50 0.67
N GLU A 33 -0.48 -5.64 1.17
CA GLU A 33 -0.83 -6.14 2.51
C GLU A 33 -0.33 -5.22 3.64
N PRO A 34 0.94 -4.74 3.64
CA PRO A 34 1.42 -3.83 4.67
C PRO A 34 0.62 -2.52 4.70
N ARG A 35 0.24 -1.96 3.55
CA ARG A 35 -0.60 -0.76 3.49
C ARG A 35 -1.98 -1.01 4.11
N LYS A 36 -2.65 -2.11 3.72
CA LYS A 36 -3.95 -2.46 4.31
C LYS A 36 -3.86 -2.64 5.82
N LYS A 37 -2.81 -3.33 6.29
CA LYS A 37 -2.55 -3.52 7.71
C LYS A 37 -2.29 -2.18 8.43
N ALA A 38 -1.46 -1.30 7.88
CA ALA A 38 -1.17 0.00 8.49
C ALA A 38 -2.43 0.86 8.69
N TYR A 39 -3.33 0.89 7.69
CA TYR A 39 -4.62 1.56 7.84
C TYR A 39 -5.50 0.91 8.91
N ALA A 40 -5.60 -0.43 8.92
CA ALA A 40 -6.36 -1.14 9.94
C ALA A 40 -5.81 -0.91 11.35
N ASP A 41 -4.48 -0.95 11.52
CA ASP A 41 -3.80 -0.73 12.79
C ASP A 41 -3.98 0.71 13.28
N TYR A 42 -3.95 1.70 12.38
CA TYR A 42 -4.24 3.10 12.72
C TYR A 42 -5.66 3.25 13.27
N TYR A 43 -6.66 2.77 12.54
CA TYR A 43 -8.07 2.92 12.92
C TYR A 43 -8.49 2.06 14.11
N LYS A 44 -7.73 1.01 14.44
CA LYS A 44 -8.06 0.09 15.55
C LYS A 44 -8.27 0.82 16.89
N ASN A 45 -7.47 1.85 17.14
CA ASN A 45 -7.52 2.63 18.39
C ASN A 45 -7.66 4.15 18.10
N PHE A 46 -8.10 4.51 16.90
CA PHE A 46 -8.23 5.91 16.51
C PHE A 46 -9.38 6.57 17.27
N ASP A 47 -9.06 7.65 17.98
CA ASP A 47 -10.03 8.53 18.64
C ASP A 47 -10.05 9.87 17.91
N ALA A 48 -11.12 10.08 17.14
CA ALA A 48 -11.30 11.27 16.32
C ALA A 48 -11.37 12.55 17.17
N MET A 49 -11.96 12.50 18.36
CA MET A 49 -12.10 13.68 19.21
C MET A 49 -10.77 14.03 19.87
N LYS A 50 -9.99 13.04 20.29
CA LYS A 50 -8.65 13.26 20.81
C LYS A 50 -7.74 13.90 19.75
N GLU A 51 -7.72 13.36 18.54
CA GLU A 51 -6.92 13.90 17.42
C GLU A 51 -7.40 15.29 17.00
N PHE A 52 -8.72 15.52 16.96
CA PHE A 52 -9.28 16.85 16.74
C PHE A 52 -8.82 17.85 17.80
N GLU A 53 -8.91 17.50 19.08
CA GLU A 53 -8.50 18.40 20.17
C GLU A 53 -7.00 18.71 20.11
N LEU A 54 -6.15 17.73 19.76
CA LEU A 54 -4.72 17.96 19.50
C LEU A 54 -4.50 18.96 18.35
N MET A 55 -5.21 18.80 17.23
CA MET A 55 -5.14 19.72 16.10
C MET A 55 -5.70 21.12 16.43
N ARG A 56 -6.77 21.18 17.23
CA ARG A 56 -7.40 22.41 17.69
C ARG A 56 -6.47 23.20 18.59
N GLU A 57 -5.85 22.55 19.57
CA GLU A 57 -4.86 23.18 20.47
C GLU A 57 -3.58 23.57 19.73
N ALA A 58 -3.21 22.86 18.67
CA ALA A 58 -2.12 23.27 17.77
C ALA A 58 -2.48 24.48 16.88
N GLY A 59 -3.71 25.01 16.96
CA GLY A 59 -4.13 26.19 16.20
C GLY A 59 -4.33 25.94 14.71
N VAL A 60 -4.49 24.68 14.29
CA VAL A 60 -4.62 24.31 12.86
C VAL A 60 -5.94 24.82 12.27
N PHE A 61 -7.00 24.86 13.08
CA PHE A 61 -8.34 25.21 12.61
C PHE A 61 -8.62 26.71 12.75
N GLN A 62 -9.17 27.29 11.67
CA GLN A 62 -9.67 28.67 11.70
C GLN A 62 -11.05 28.78 12.40
N SER A 63 -11.87 27.75 12.27
CA SER A 63 -13.24 27.69 12.83
C SER A 63 -13.29 27.28 14.29
N ALA A 64 -12.23 26.68 14.83
CA ALA A 64 -12.13 26.19 16.19
C ALA A 64 -10.76 26.52 16.77
N ARG A 65 -10.67 27.58 17.58
CA ARG A 65 -9.42 28.05 18.17
C ARG A 65 -9.00 27.21 19.40
N PRO A 66 -7.73 27.27 19.84
CA PRO A 66 -7.26 26.69 21.09
C PRO A 66 -8.09 27.15 22.31
N LYS A 67 -8.21 26.33 23.36
CA LYS A 67 -9.01 26.67 24.54
C LYS A 67 -8.17 27.61 25.40
N GLY A 68 -8.40 28.91 25.29
CA GLY A 68 -7.67 29.93 26.06
C GLY A 68 -7.31 31.18 25.28
N GLU A 69 -7.54 31.18 23.96
CA GLU A 69 -7.66 32.39 23.12
C GLU A 69 -9.12 32.84 23.00
#